data_AF-A0A4Q7ZRY3-F1
#
_entry.id   AF-A0A4Q7ZRY3-F1
#
_cell.length_a   1.000
_cell.length_b   1.000
_cell.length_c   1.000
_cell.angle_alpha   90.00
_cell.angle_beta   90.00
_cell.angle_gamma   90.00
#
_symmetry.space_group_name_H-M   'P 1'
#
loop_
_entity.id
_entity.type
_entity.pdbx_description
1 polymer ?
#
loop_
_entity_poly.entity_id
_entity_poly.type
_entity_poly.pdbx_seq_one_letter_code
_entity_poly.pdbx_strand_id
1 'polypeptide(L)'
;MLPAVTMGEPVVMQVYCRVEVVVDDQAAVAELAVQRLGDAEIDWSREQDTVEDAVAELRTDLVQALASVVDPERMLDGVPGVQVRRGRWWAERGEPSARFQPGFTPPGS
;
A
#
# COMPACT_ATOMS: atom_id res chain seq x y z
N MET A 1 25.47 29.16 20.84
CA MET A 1 26.05 28.41 19.71
C MET A 1 25.50 26.99 19.84
N LEU A 2 24.51 26.61 19.04
CA LEU A 2 23.98 25.24 19.03
C LEU A 2 25.00 24.35 18.29
N PRO A 3 25.29 23.13 18.76
CA PRO A 3 26.23 22.25 18.08
C PRO A 3 25.71 21.94 16.67
N ALA A 4 26.64 21.88 15.70
CA ALA A 4 26.34 21.41 14.37
C ALA A 4 25.80 19.98 14.46
N VAL A 5 24.58 19.76 13.96
CA VAL A 5 24.04 18.40 13.80
C VAL A 5 24.97 17.66 12.83
N THR A 6 25.70 16.67 13.33
CA THR A 6 26.48 15.77 12.48
C THR A 6 25.47 14.96 11.67
N MET A 7 25.32 15.32 10.40
CA MET A 7 24.51 14.59 9.43
C MET A 7 25.17 13.24 9.19
N GLY A 8 24.71 12.21 9.90
CA GLY A 8 25.09 10.83 9.62
C GLY A 8 24.62 10.41 8.22
N GLU A 9 25.28 9.41 7.64
CA GLU A 9 24.83 8.83 6.38
C GLU A 9 23.41 8.27 6.51
N PRO A 10 22.56 8.35 5.46
CA PRO A 10 21.22 7.78 5.50
C PRO A 10 21.24 6.28 5.81
N VAL A 11 20.46 5.87 6.81
CA VAL A 11 20.29 4.46 7.18
C VAL A 11 19.05 3.90 6.50
N VAL A 12 19.19 2.77 5.81
CA VAL A 12 18.04 2.05 5.25
C VAL A 12 17.44 1.16 6.33
N MET A 13 16.15 1.37 6.62
CA MET A 13 15.39 0.55 7.56
C MET A 13 14.23 -0.14 6.83
N GLN A 14 13.90 -1.36 7.27
CA GLN A 14 12.71 -2.09 6.82
C GLN A 14 11.65 -1.98 7.91
N VAL A 15 10.46 -1.48 7.55
CA VAL A 15 9.32 -1.34 8.47
C VAL A 15 8.27 -2.37 8.08
N TYR A 16 7.87 -3.22 9.02
CA TYR A 16 6.83 -4.23 8.83
C TYR A 16 5.59 -3.84 9.62
N CYS A 17 4.46 -3.69 8.94
CA CYS A 17 3.19 -3.32 9.56
C CYS A 17 2.07 -4.21 9.01
N ARG A 18 1.23 -4.74 9.92
CA ARG A 18 -0.04 -5.38 9.57
C ARG A 18 -1.16 -4.47 10.05
N VAL A 19 -2.08 -4.13 9.16
CA VAL A 19 -3.27 -3.35 9.50
C VAL A 19 -4.49 -4.22 9.19
N GLU A 20 -5.41 -4.29 10.14
CA GLU A 20 -6.74 -4.87 9.94
C GLU A 20 -7.73 -3.71 9.80
N VAL A 21 -8.60 -3.78 8.80
CA VAL A 21 -9.58 -2.73 8.51
C VAL A 21 -10.96 -3.34 8.32
N VAL A 22 -11.97 -2.61 8.75
CA VAL A 22 -13.37 -2.90 8.46
C VAL A 22 -13.80 -2.00 7.31
N VAL A 23 -14.41 -2.58 6.27
CA VAL A 23 -14.95 -1.83 5.13
C VAL A 23 -16.47 -1.88 5.19
N ASP A 24 -17.07 -0.81 5.70
CA ASP A 24 -18.52 -0.70 5.86
C ASP A 24 -19.24 -0.24 4.58
N ASP A 25 -18.53 0.46 3.68
CA ASP A 25 -19.03 0.89 2.37
C ASP A 25 -18.07 0.45 1.26
N GLN A 26 -18.36 -0.72 0.70
CA GLN A 26 -17.54 -1.32 -0.36
C GLN A 26 -17.64 -0.54 -1.68
N ALA A 27 -18.80 0.07 -1.96
CA ALA A 27 -19.03 0.82 -3.18
C ALA A 27 -18.21 2.12 -3.17
N ALA A 28 -18.17 2.82 -2.04
CA ALA A 28 -17.34 4.02 -1.90
C ALA A 28 -15.84 3.72 -2.09
N VAL A 29 -15.35 2.58 -1.60
CA VAL A 29 -13.95 2.16 -1.82
C VAL A 29 -13.68 1.89 -3.30
N ALA A 30 -14.58 1.20 -4.00
CA ALA A 30 -14.45 0.92 -5.42
C ALA A 30 -14.46 2.21 -6.26
N GLU A 31 -15.36 3.15 -5.98
CA GLU A 31 -15.40 4.42 -6.73
C GLU A 31 -14.17 5.29 -6.45
N LEU A 32 -13.64 5.30 -5.22
CA LEU A 32 -12.36 5.97 -4.93
C LEU A 32 -11.20 5.32 -5.67
N ALA A 33 -11.17 3.99 -5.76
CA ALA A 33 -10.17 3.26 -6.52
C ALA A 33 -10.22 3.63 -8.02
N VAL A 34 -11.41 3.66 -8.60
CA VAL A 34 -11.63 4.07 -9.99
C VAL A 34 -11.19 5.52 -10.22
N GLN A 35 -11.51 6.43 -9.28
CA GLN A 35 -11.06 7.82 -9.36
C GLN A 35 -9.52 7.90 -9.38
N ARG A 36 -8.85 7.20 -8.46
CA ARG A 36 -7.38 7.18 -8.41
C ARG A 36 -6.75 6.56 -9.65
N LEU A 37 -7.39 5.56 -10.23
CA LEU A 37 -6.95 4.98 -11.50
C LEU A 37 -7.01 6.02 -12.63
N GLY A 38 -8.06 6.84 -12.66
CA GLY A 38 -8.21 7.93 -13.63
C GLY A 38 -7.21 9.07 -13.42
N ASP A 39 -6.81 9.33 -12.17
CA ASP A 39 -5.80 10.34 -11.84
C ASP A 39 -4.36 9.83 -12.06
N ALA A 40 -4.17 8.52 -12.30
CA ALA A 40 -2.86 7.93 -12.50
C ALA A 40 -2.33 8.18 -13.92
N GLU A 41 -1.06 8.57 -14.02
CA GLU A 41 -0.36 8.78 -15.29
C GLU A 41 0.09 7.45 -15.94
N ILE A 42 -0.86 6.55 -16.21
CA ILE A 42 -0.61 5.22 -16.80
C ILE A 42 -0.59 5.32 -18.33
N ASP A 43 0.44 4.73 -18.95
CA ASP A 43 0.49 4.53 -20.41
C ASP A 43 -0.27 3.27 -20.81
N TRP A 44 -1.58 3.41 -20.93
CA TRP A 44 -2.51 2.33 -21.30
C TRP A 44 -2.23 1.66 -22.65
N SER A 45 -1.41 2.27 -23.52
CA SER A 45 -1.04 1.64 -24.80
C SER A 45 -0.11 0.43 -24.63
N ARG A 46 0.50 0.30 -23.45
CA ARG A 46 1.47 -0.75 -23.11
C ARG A 46 0.90 -1.81 -22.17
N GLU A 47 -0.28 -1.55 -21.63
CA GLU A 47 -0.97 -2.46 -20.72
C GLU A 47 -1.70 -3.56 -21.50
N GLN A 48 -1.89 -4.70 -20.84
CA GLN A 48 -2.62 -5.84 -21.42
C GLN A 48 -4.13 -5.58 -21.44
N ASP A 49 -4.62 -4.90 -20.41
CA ASP A 49 -6.04 -4.62 -20.20
C ASP A 49 -6.38 -3.18 -20.58
N THR A 50 -7.64 -2.96 -20.95
CA THR A 50 -8.14 -1.60 -21.20
C THR A 50 -8.42 -0.87 -19.89
N VAL A 51 -8.56 0.46 -19.97
CA VAL A 51 -9.04 1.27 -18.83
C VAL A 51 -10.39 0.74 -18.35
N GLU A 52 -11.28 0.39 -19.29
CA GLU A 52 -12.61 -0.12 -19.01
C GLU A 52 -12.58 -1.45 -18.26
N ASP A 53 -11.67 -2.36 -18.65
CA ASP A 53 -11.48 -3.65 -17.98
C ASP A 53 -10.96 -3.44 -16.55
N ALA A 54 -9.96 -2.59 -16.37
CA ALA A 54 -9.42 -2.26 -15.05
C ALA A 54 -10.47 -1.61 -14.14
N VAL A 55 -11.30 -0.71 -14.67
CA VAL A 55 -12.44 -0.12 -13.94
C VAL A 55 -13.46 -1.18 -13.56
N ALA A 56 -13.79 -2.11 -14.47
CA ALA A 56 -14.72 -3.19 -14.20
C ALA A 56 -14.19 -4.13 -13.11
N GLU A 57 -12.89 -4.41 -13.11
CA GLU A 57 -12.23 -5.20 -12.08
C GLU A 57 -12.29 -4.51 -10.72
N LEU A 58 -11.93 -3.22 -10.62
CA LEU A 58 -12.00 -2.46 -9.37
C LEU A 58 -13.43 -2.39 -8.79
N ARG A 59 -14.46 -2.42 -9.63
CA ARG A 59 -15.86 -2.43 -9.17
C ARG A 59 -16.35 -3.78 -8.67
N THR A 60 -15.69 -4.88 -9.06
CA THR A 60 -16.13 -6.24 -8.72
C THR A 60 -15.21 -6.94 -7.73
N ASP A 61 -13.94 -6.51 -7.62
CA ASP A 61 -12.97 -7.00 -6.65
C ASP A 61 -12.60 -5.94 -5.60
N LEU A 62 -13.23 -6.05 -4.43
CA LEU A 62 -12.95 -5.19 -3.29
C LEU A 62 -11.50 -5.29 -2.78
N VAL A 63 -10.89 -6.48 -2.87
CA VAL A 63 -9.50 -6.65 -2.42
C VAL A 63 -8.58 -5.80 -3.28
N GLN A 64 -8.78 -5.84 -4.59
CA GLN A 64 -8.03 -5.02 -5.52
C GLN A 64 -8.33 -3.53 -5.36
N ALA A 65 -9.61 -3.16 -5.23
CA ALA A 65 -10.02 -1.78 -4.96
C ALA A 65 -9.34 -1.23 -3.70
N LEU A 66 -9.39 -1.97 -2.59
CA LEU A 66 -8.77 -1.55 -1.34
C LEU A 66 -7.25 -1.45 -1.50
N ALA A 67 -6.60 -2.43 -2.13
CA ALA A 67 -5.15 -2.40 -2.36
C ALA A 67 -4.71 -1.18 -3.17
N SER A 68 -5.52 -0.75 -4.16
CA SER A 68 -5.22 0.40 -5.01
C SER A 68 -5.35 1.76 -4.31
N VAL A 69 -6.08 1.83 -3.18
CA VAL A 69 -6.25 3.08 -2.41
C VAL A 69 -5.31 3.17 -1.19
N VAL A 70 -4.58 2.11 -0.85
CA VAL A 70 -3.56 2.16 0.20
C VAL A 70 -2.41 3.07 -0.23
N ASP A 71 -2.06 4.01 0.65
CA ASP A 71 -1.01 5.01 0.43
C ASP A 71 -0.02 4.97 1.62
N PRO A 72 1.11 4.26 1.47
CA PRO A 72 2.12 4.16 2.52
C PRO A 72 2.85 5.47 2.81
N GLU A 73 2.89 6.42 1.87
CA GLU A 73 3.54 7.71 2.12
C GLU A 73 2.78 8.47 3.20
N ARG A 74 1.44 8.42 3.17
CA ARG A 74 0.60 8.99 4.24
C ARG A 74 0.83 8.37 5.61
N MET A 75 1.26 7.10 5.69
CA MET A 75 1.56 6.47 6.99
C MET A 75 2.81 7.04 7.66
N LEU A 76 3.75 7.58 6.86
CA LEU A 76 4.99 8.17 7.34
C LEU A 76 5.00 9.70 7.19
N ASP A 77 3.83 10.29 6.89
CA ASP A 77 3.68 11.73 6.80
C ASP A 77 4.04 12.39 8.14
N GLY A 78 4.77 13.51 8.06
CA GLY A 78 5.29 14.23 9.22
C GLY A 78 6.51 13.61 9.89
N VAL A 79 7.05 12.47 9.43
CA VAL A 79 8.31 11.92 9.96
C VAL A 79 9.52 12.58 9.28
N PRO A 80 10.33 13.37 9.99
CA PRO A 80 11.40 14.14 9.35
C PRO A 80 12.48 13.25 8.72
N GLY A 81 12.80 13.54 7.45
CA GLY A 81 13.88 12.84 6.74
C GLY A 81 13.55 11.40 6.31
N VAL A 82 12.28 10.98 6.43
CA VAL A 82 11.84 9.65 6.01
C VAL A 82 11.11 9.73 4.68
N GLN A 83 11.44 8.80 3.78
CA GLN A 83 10.85 8.66 2.47
C GLN A 83 10.62 7.18 2.17
N VAL A 84 9.45 6.83 1.62
CA VAL A 84 9.21 5.49 1.11
C VAL A 84 9.97 5.35 -0.21
N ARG A 85 10.98 4.47 -0.25
CA ARG A 85 11.76 4.24 -1.48
C ARG A 85 11.29 3.02 -2.26
N ARG A 86 10.80 1.99 -1.55
CA ARG A 86 10.34 0.71 -2.08
C ARG A 86 9.33 0.11 -1.10
N GLY A 87 8.37 -0.64 -1.62
CA GLY A 87 7.49 -1.46 -0.80
C GLY A 87 6.66 -2.40 -1.65
N ARG A 88 6.07 -3.40 -0.99
CA ARG A 88 5.08 -4.31 -1.56
C ARG A 88 3.94 -4.41 -0.57
N TRP A 89 2.76 -3.98 -0.99
CA TRP A 89 1.53 -4.03 -0.20
C TRP A 89 0.44 -4.68 -1.05
N TRP A 90 -0.48 -5.36 -0.37
CA TRP A 90 -1.67 -5.95 -0.96
C TRP A 90 -2.73 -6.04 0.15
N ALA A 91 -3.99 -6.14 -0.24
CA ALA A 91 -5.06 -6.52 0.68
C ALA A 91 -5.31 -8.03 0.56
N GLU A 92 -5.83 -8.64 1.63
CA GLU A 92 -6.31 -10.02 1.62
C GLU A 92 -7.60 -10.11 2.44
N ARG A 93 -8.52 -11.00 2.04
CA ARG A 93 -9.73 -11.31 2.82
C ARG A 93 -9.47 -12.47 3.77
N GLY A 94 -10.10 -12.43 4.93
CA GLY A 94 -10.14 -13.55 5.88
C GLY A 94 -9.11 -13.45 6.98
N GLU A 95 -8.76 -14.60 7.56
CA GLU A 95 -7.85 -14.69 8.71
C GLU A 95 -6.45 -14.17 8.36
N PRO A 96 -5.75 -13.52 9.31
CA PRO A 96 -4.41 -13.01 9.06
C PRO A 96 -3.45 -14.14 8.68
N SER A 97 -2.66 -13.92 7.62
CA SER A 97 -1.59 -14.85 7.27
C SER A 97 -0.66 -15.11 8.46
N ALA A 98 -0.43 -16.39 8.79
CA ALA A 98 0.40 -16.80 9.92
C ALA A 98 1.79 -16.14 9.91
N ARG A 99 2.35 -15.87 8.72
CA ARG A 99 3.65 -15.22 8.53
C ARG A 99 3.78 -13.81 9.13
N PHE A 100 2.66 -13.14 9.38
CA PHE A 100 2.60 -11.80 9.95
C PHE A 100 1.97 -11.79 11.35
N GLN A 101 1.83 -12.95 11.97
CA GLN A 101 1.42 -13.05 13.36
C GLN A 101 2.65 -13.02 14.27
N PRO A 102 2.57 -12.37 15.45
CA PRO A 102 3.63 -12.44 16.45
C PRO A 102 4.01 -13.89 16.76
N GLY A 103 5.32 -14.19 16.82
CA GLY A 103 5.82 -15.54 17.10
C GLY A 103 5.86 -16.48 15.89
N PHE A 104 5.56 -15.99 14.68
CA PHE A 104 5.78 -16.78 13.47
C PHE A 104 7.24 -17.23 13.35
N THR A 105 7.40 -18.51 13.10
CA THR A 105 8.69 -19.16 12.88
C THR A 105 8.58 -19.88 11.52
N PRO A 106 9.40 -19.53 10.52
CA PRO A 106 9.38 -20.21 9.24
C PRO A 106 9.63 -21.72 9.42
N PRO A 107 8.99 -22.60 8.63
CA PRO A 107 9.32 -24.01 8.66
C PRO A 107 10.81 -24.22 8.33
N GLY A 108 11.56 -24.83 9.25
CA GLY A 108 12.98 -25.16 9.07
C GLY A 108 13.98 -24.13 9.62
N SER A 109 13.54 -23.13 10.39
CA SER A 109 14.43 -22.27 11.20
C SER A 109 14.78 -22.88 12.55
#